data_AF-A0AAD0JCU2-F1
#
_entry.id   AF-A0AAD0JCU2-F1
#
_cell.length_a   1.000
_cell.length_b   1.000
_cell.length_c   1.000
_cell.angle_alpha   90.00
_cell.angle_beta   90.00
_cell.angle_gamma   90.00
#
_symmetry.space_group_name_H-M   'P 1'
#
loop_
_entity.id
_entity.type
_entity.pdbx_description
1 polymer ?
#
loop_
_entity_poly.entity_id
_entity_poly.type
_entity_poly.pdbx_seq_one_letter_code
_entity_poly.pdbx_strand_id
1 'polypeptide(L)'
;MGEQLSKSGVRFESGIDIRMSEVQIRVLDGRRAREVLANLLAATDFIRIHETTGLPQPTALIGGTKVSGPRNHCTMGVNVVEDDTRELGIVTAGNRDNNLTYSNSTLQPVTALLADRTGS
;
A
#
# COMPACT_ATOMS: atom_id res chain seq x y z
N MET A 1 13.12 14.40 -10.28
CA MET A 1 13.35 13.36 -9.25
C MET A 1 12.94 11.96 -9.71
N GLY A 2 11.66 11.69 -9.98
CA GLY A 2 11.19 10.31 -10.26
C GLY A 2 11.93 9.63 -11.41
N GLU A 3 12.11 10.34 -12.53
CA GLU A 3 12.88 9.85 -13.67
C GLU A 3 14.36 9.56 -13.34
N GLN A 4 15.00 10.40 -12.52
CA GLN A 4 16.40 10.21 -12.11
C GLN A 4 16.58 8.95 -11.25
N LEU A 5 15.65 8.73 -10.32
CA LEU A 5 15.62 7.53 -9.48
C LEU A 5 15.34 6.28 -10.32
N SER A 6 14.32 6.31 -11.18
CA SER A 6 13.99 5.19 -12.08
C SER A 6 15.16 4.82 -13.01
N LYS A 7 15.79 5.79 -13.66
CA LYS A 7 16.95 5.56 -14.55
C LYS A 7 18.15 4.99 -13.79
N SER A 8 18.27 5.31 -12.51
CA SER A 8 19.36 4.82 -11.65
C SER A 8 19.05 3.47 -10.99
N GLY A 9 17.91 2.85 -11.31
CA GLY A 9 17.48 1.57 -10.74
C GLY A 9 17.04 1.66 -9.27
N VAL A 10 16.85 2.87 -8.73
CA VAL A 10 16.39 3.04 -7.35
C VAL A 10 14.89 2.81 -7.32
N ARG A 11 14.45 1.81 -6.55
CA ARG A 11 13.02 1.60 -6.27
C ARG A 11 12.56 2.60 -5.23
N PHE A 12 11.46 3.30 -5.51
CA PHE A 12 10.96 4.35 -4.65
C PHE A 12 9.43 4.45 -4.69
N GLU A 13 8.89 5.13 -3.69
CA GLU A 13 7.53 5.65 -3.62
C GLU A 13 7.61 7.13 -3.26
N SER A 14 6.81 7.97 -3.92
CA SER A 14 6.73 9.40 -3.64
C SER A 14 5.36 9.75 -3.04
N GLY A 15 5.36 10.57 -1.99
CA GLY A 15 4.17 11.13 -1.38
C GLY A 15 4.33 12.60 -1.04
N ILE A 16 3.22 13.28 -0.79
CA ILE A 16 3.20 14.67 -0.30
C ILE A 16 2.64 14.63 1.11
N ASP A 17 3.42 15.08 2.10
CA ASP A 17 2.91 15.35 3.44
C ASP A 17 2.49 16.81 3.51
N ILE A 18 1.19 17.03 3.39
CA ILE A 18 0.58 18.36 3.40
C ILE A 18 0.73 19.03 4.77
N ARG A 19 0.80 18.26 5.87
CA ARG A 19 0.91 18.82 7.23
C ARG A 19 2.28 19.46 7.43
N MET A 20 3.32 18.81 6.91
CA MET A 20 4.70 19.29 6.98
C MET A 20 5.06 20.16 5.78
N SER A 21 4.22 20.20 4.74
CA SER A 21 4.52 20.82 3.44
C SER A 21 5.78 20.25 2.79
N GLU A 22 5.96 18.93 2.89
CA GLU A 22 7.14 18.22 2.41
C GLU A 22 6.80 17.17 1.35
N VAL A 23 7.74 16.94 0.44
CA VAL A 23 7.72 15.78 -0.47
C VAL A 23 8.49 14.66 0.20
N GLN A 24 7.82 13.54 0.46
CA GLN A 24 8.45 12.34 0.99
C GLN A 24 8.80 11.37 -0.13
N ILE A 25 10.04 10.91 -0.13
CA ILE A 25 10.57 9.87 -1.02
C ILE A 25 10.96 8.69 -0.14
N ARG A 26 10.17 7.60 -0.20
CA ARG A 26 10.48 6.33 0.47
C ARG A 26 11.29 5.44 -0.46
N VAL A 27 12.41 4.91 0.01
CA VAL A 27 13.36 4.11 -0.80
C VAL A 27 13.90 2.93 -0.01
N LEU A 28 14.33 1.88 -0.71
CA LEU A 28 15.01 0.74 -0.09
C LEU A 28 16.49 1.01 0.19
N ASP A 29 17.11 1.93 -0.55
CA ASP A 29 18.50 2.34 -0.38
C ASP A 29 18.57 3.87 -0.27
N GLY A 30 18.57 4.36 0.98
CA GLY A 30 18.58 5.78 1.29
C GLY A 30 19.87 6.45 0.85
N ARG A 31 21.01 5.74 0.89
CA ARG A 31 22.29 6.29 0.48
C ARG A 31 22.30 6.52 -1.03
N ARG A 32 21.93 5.51 -1.82
CA ARG A 32 21.93 5.60 -3.27
C ARG A 32 20.95 6.66 -3.77
N ALA A 33 19.78 6.76 -3.15
CA ALA A 33 18.81 7.80 -3.49
C ALA A 33 19.36 9.21 -3.25
N ARG A 34 20.06 9.44 -2.13
CA ARG A 34 20.73 10.72 -1.83
C ARG A 34 21.83 11.04 -2.83
N GLU A 35 22.64 10.05 -3.23
CA GLU A 35 23.67 10.23 -4.27
C GLU A 35 23.06 10.64 -5.61
N VAL A 36 22.00 9.95 -6.05
CA VAL A 36 21.30 10.23 -7.32
C VAL A 36 20.63 11.60 -7.31
N LEU A 37 20.07 12.02 -6.17
CA LEU A 37 19.35 13.29 -6.02
C LEU A 37 20.19 14.43 -5.44
N ALA A 38 21.49 14.26 -5.28
CA ALA A 38 22.35 15.21 -4.56
C ALA A 38 22.16 16.67 -5.02
N ASN A 39 22.18 16.91 -6.34
CA ASN A 39 22.00 18.25 -6.90
C ASN A 39 20.62 18.84 -6.62
N LEU A 40 19.57 18.01 -6.59
CA LEU A 40 18.22 18.46 -6.29
C LEU A 40 18.03 18.77 -4.80
N LEU A 41 18.59 17.91 -3.93
CA LEU A 41 18.56 18.10 -2.48
C LEU A 41 19.40 19.30 -2.04
N ALA A 42 20.43 19.67 -2.80
CA ALA A 42 21.18 20.89 -2.57
C ALA A 42 20.39 22.16 -2.94
N ALA A 43 19.42 22.05 -3.86
CA ALA A 43 18.62 23.17 -4.35
C ALA A 43 17.27 23.32 -3.65
N THR A 44 16.87 22.34 -2.83
CA THR A 44 15.53 22.28 -2.20
C THR A 44 15.63 21.75 -0.78
N ASP A 45 14.84 22.29 0.14
CA ASP A 45 14.82 21.90 1.56
C ASP A 45 13.57 21.09 1.96
N PHE A 46 12.53 21.11 1.12
CA PHE A 46 11.24 20.46 1.36
C PHE A 46 11.18 18.98 0.95
N ILE A 47 12.26 18.40 0.41
CA ILE A 47 12.32 16.99 0.01
C ILE A 47 12.96 16.17 1.12
N ARG A 48 12.23 15.15 1.62
CA ARG A 48 12.72 14.19 2.61
C ARG A 48 12.86 12.81 2.02
N ILE A 49 14.02 12.19 2.24
CA ILE A 49 14.29 10.79 1.86
C ILE A 49 14.21 9.92 3.11
N HIS A 50 13.28 8.96 3.08
CA HIS A 50 13.08 7.96 4.12
C HIS A 50 13.51 6.60 3.59
N GLU A 51 14.40 5.94 4.33
CA GLU A 51 14.78 4.56 4.04
C GLU A 51 13.77 3.62 4.71
N THR A 52 13.27 2.66 3.95
CA THR A 52 12.20 1.74 4.36
C THR A 52 12.60 0.30 4.05
N THR A 53 12.14 -0.65 4.86
CA THR A 53 12.40 -2.10 4.66
C THR A 53 11.64 -2.68 3.46
N GLY A 54 10.59 -2.01 3.00
CA GLY A 54 9.74 -2.46 1.91
C GLY A 54 8.98 -1.31 1.25
N LEU A 55 8.48 -1.56 0.05
CA LEU A 55 7.58 -0.66 -0.68
C LEU A 55 6.20 -1.32 -0.82
N PRO A 56 5.11 -0.54 -0.99
CA PRO A 56 3.77 -1.09 -1.21
C PRO A 56 3.77 -2.14 -2.31
N GLN A 57 3.15 -3.28 -2.00
CA GLN A 57 2.89 -4.32 -2.98
C GLN A 57 1.38 -4.41 -3.21
N PRO A 58 0.93 -4.59 -4.46
CA PRO A 58 -0.44 -4.96 -4.73
C PRO A 58 -0.80 -6.23 -3.95
N THR A 59 -1.92 -6.21 -3.25
CA THR A 59 -2.40 -7.36 -2.48
C THR A 59 -3.59 -7.98 -3.22
N ALA A 60 -3.75 -9.30 -3.09
CA ALA A 60 -4.97 -9.97 -3.55
C ALA A 60 -6.16 -9.74 -2.59
N LEU A 61 -5.95 -9.01 -1.49
CA LEU A 61 -6.96 -8.73 -0.48
C LEU A 61 -7.81 -7.56 -0.92
N ILE A 62 -9.04 -7.83 -1.34
CA ILE A 62 -10.00 -6.81 -1.76
C ILE A 62 -10.96 -6.53 -0.60
N GLY A 63 -11.13 -5.25 -0.25
CA GLY A 63 -12.13 -4.80 0.72
C GLY A 63 -13.52 -5.36 0.39
N GLY A 64 -14.28 -5.74 1.40
CA GLY A 64 -15.56 -6.43 1.23
C GLY A 64 -15.46 -7.96 1.18
N THR A 65 -14.26 -8.54 1.19
CA THR A 65 -14.10 -10.00 1.23
C THR A 65 -14.29 -10.58 2.62
N LYS A 66 -14.87 -11.79 2.70
CA LYS A 66 -15.04 -12.55 3.94
C LYS A 66 -13.69 -13.04 4.48
N VAL A 67 -13.44 -12.79 5.76
CA VAL A 67 -12.36 -13.36 6.55
C VAL A 67 -12.94 -14.17 7.71
N SER A 68 -12.28 -15.26 8.10
CA SER A 68 -12.80 -16.21 9.09
C SER A 68 -11.82 -16.41 10.23
N GLY A 69 -12.31 -16.32 11.46
CA GLY A 69 -11.59 -16.74 12.66
C GLY A 69 -12.11 -18.09 13.17
N PRO A 70 -11.53 -18.63 14.25
CA PRO A 70 -11.95 -19.89 14.85
C PRO A 70 -13.41 -19.91 15.31
N ARG A 71 -13.98 -18.74 15.65
CA ARG A 71 -15.33 -18.63 16.24
C ARG A 71 -16.29 -17.73 15.47
N ASN A 72 -15.82 -17.03 14.43
CA ASN A 72 -16.65 -16.04 13.73
C ASN A 72 -16.23 -15.78 12.28
N HIS A 73 -17.15 -15.13 11.55
CA HIS A 73 -16.93 -14.65 10.19
C HIS A 73 -17.10 -13.14 10.15
N CYS A 74 -16.22 -12.47 9.42
CA CYS A 74 -16.18 -11.02 9.31
C CYS A 74 -16.02 -10.62 7.84
N THR A 75 -16.43 -9.39 7.53
CA THR A 75 -16.10 -8.77 6.25
C THR A 75 -14.94 -7.82 6.49
N MET A 76 -13.91 -7.91 5.66
CA MET A 76 -12.81 -6.97 5.67
C MET A 76 -13.28 -5.60 5.18
N GLY A 77 -12.92 -4.53 5.88
CA GLY A 77 -13.19 -3.17 5.44
C GLY A 77 -12.17 -2.70 4.40
N VAL A 78 -10.99 -2.30 4.88
CA VAL A 78 -9.89 -1.80 4.07
C VAL A 78 -8.58 -2.48 4.45
N ASN A 79 -7.65 -2.53 3.50
CA ASN A 79 -6.26 -2.85 3.78
C ASN A 79 -5.61 -1.65 4.44
N VAL A 80 -4.78 -1.91 5.44
CA VAL A 80 -3.95 -0.89 6.08
C VAL A 80 -2.51 -1.33 6.01
N VAL A 81 -1.60 -0.37 5.90
CA VAL A 81 -0.16 -0.61 5.92
C VAL A 81 0.37 0.22 7.06
N GLU A 82 1.09 -0.41 7.99
CA GLU A 82 1.78 0.31 9.05
C GLU A 82 2.87 1.20 8.44
N ASP A 83 3.07 2.41 8.96
CA ASP A 83 3.87 3.43 8.25
C ASP A 83 5.37 3.11 8.28
N ASP A 84 5.88 2.57 9.40
CA ASP A 84 7.32 2.35 9.61
C ASP A 84 7.79 0.99 9.06
N THR A 85 7.14 -0.08 9.49
CA THR A 85 7.43 -1.48 9.14
C THR A 85 6.89 -1.87 7.78
N ARG A 86 5.91 -1.12 7.26
CA ARG A 86 5.16 -1.44 6.03
C ARG A 86 4.47 -2.81 6.09
N GLU A 87 4.17 -3.28 7.29
CA GLU A 87 3.41 -4.51 7.50
C GLU A 87 1.96 -4.33 7.04
N LEU A 88 1.51 -5.28 6.23
CA LEU A 88 0.15 -5.32 5.72
C LEU A 88 -0.80 -5.84 6.80
N GLY A 89 -1.80 -5.04 7.12
CA GLY A 89 -2.91 -5.39 7.98
C GLY A 89 -4.27 -5.23 7.28
N ILE A 90 -5.30 -5.67 7.99
CA ILE A 90 -6.69 -5.51 7.55
C ILE A 90 -7.52 -4.91 8.68
N VAL A 91 -8.49 -4.06 8.34
CA VAL A 91 -9.44 -3.53 9.31
C VAL A 91 -10.72 -4.36 9.29
N THR A 92 -11.18 -4.77 10.46
CA THR A 92 -12.49 -5.40 10.68
C THR A 92 -13.25 -4.68 11.81
N ALA A 93 -14.53 -5.00 12.01
CA ALA A 93 -15.30 -4.42 13.11
C ALA A 93 -14.73 -4.82 14.48
N GLY A 94 -14.72 -3.92 15.46
CA GLY A 94 -14.01 -4.09 16.73
C GLY A 94 -14.49 -5.24 17.65
N ASN A 95 -15.60 -5.90 17.35
CA ASN A 95 -16.10 -7.06 18.11
C ASN A 95 -15.66 -8.42 17.50
N ARG A 96 -14.57 -8.42 16.73
CA ARG A 96 -14.10 -9.59 15.97
C ARG A 96 -12.78 -10.12 16.51
N ASP A 97 -12.50 -11.38 16.21
CA ASP A 97 -11.25 -12.02 16.65
C ASP A 97 -10.06 -11.35 15.93
N ASN A 98 -8.91 -11.23 16.60
CA ASN A 98 -7.69 -10.70 15.99
C ASN A 98 -6.96 -11.73 15.11
N ASN A 99 -7.33 -13.01 15.22
CA ASN A 99 -6.75 -14.11 14.45
C ASN A 99 -7.73 -14.52 13.33
N LEU A 100 -7.70 -13.77 12.23
CA LEU A 100 -8.55 -13.98 11.07
C LEU A 100 -7.73 -14.47 9.89
N THR A 101 -8.24 -15.50 9.22
CA THR A 101 -7.67 -16.03 7.99
C THR A 101 -8.48 -15.56 6.81
N TYR A 102 -7.79 -15.10 5.77
CA TYR A 102 -8.41 -14.81 4.49
C TYR A 102 -8.84 -16.10 3.80
N SER A 103 -10.13 -16.23 3.50
CA SER A 103 -10.65 -17.33 2.70
C SER A 103 -10.87 -16.78 1.29
N ASN A 104 -10.04 -17.19 0.33
CA ASN A 104 -10.16 -16.76 -1.06
C ASN A 104 -11.42 -17.40 -1.70
N SER A 105 -12.58 -16.91 -1.30
CA SER A 105 -13.83 -17.18 -1.96
C SER A 105 -13.80 -16.28 -3.17
N THR A 106 -13.70 -16.84 -4.37
CA THR A 106 -13.76 -16.09 -5.63
C THR A 106 -15.06 -15.30 -5.68
N LEU A 107 -15.04 -14.06 -5.18
CA LEU A 107 -16.12 -13.12 -5.37
C LEU A 107 -16.12 -12.78 -6.86
N GLN A 108 -17.12 -13.27 -7.59
CA GLN A 108 -17.30 -12.87 -8.97
C GLN A 108 -17.42 -11.34 -9.03
N PRO A 109 -16.67 -10.67 -9.90
CA PRO A 109 -16.81 -9.23 -10.09
C PRO A 109 -18.27 -8.92 -10.45
N VAL A 110 -18.82 -7.81 -9.92
CA VAL A 110 -20.22 -7.39 -10.16
C VAL A 110 -20.54 -7.27 -11.66
N THR A 111 -19.53 -7.04 -12.49
CA THR A 111 -19.62 -7.06 -13.96
C THR A 111 -20.12 -8.41 -14.51
N ALA A 112 -19.77 -9.54 -13.88
CA ALA A 112 -20.22 -10.87 -14.29
C ALA A 112 -21.69 -11.14 -13.92
N LEU A 113 -22.19 -10.53 -12.82
CA LEU A 113 -23.56 -10.72 -12.35
C LEU A 113 -24.59 -9.95 -13.20
N LEU A 114 -24.16 -8.89 -13.90
CA LEU A 114 -25.01 -8.11 -14.81
C LEU A 114 -25.11 -8.72 -16.22
N ALA A 115 -24.07 -9.44 -16.67
CA ALA A 115 -24.09 -10.11 -17.97
C ALA A 115 -25.12 -11.26 -18.01
N ASP A 116 -25.26 -12.00 -16.90
CA ASP A 116 -26.14 -13.17 -16.78
C ASP A 116 -27.64 -12.80 -16.73
N ARG A 117 -27.98 -11.51 -16.55
CA ARG A 117 -29.36 -11.00 -16.57
C ARG A 117 -29.80 -10.42 -17.91
N THR A 118 -28.94 -10.44 -18.93
CA THR A 118 -29.25 -9.88 -20.26
C THR A 118 -29.39 -10.93 -21.36
N GLY A 119 -29.27 -12.22 -21.03
CA GLY A 119 -29.58 -13.32 -21.95
C GLY A 119 -30.92 -13.97 -21.60
N SER A 120 -32.02 -13.42 -22.11
CA SER A 120 -33.29 -14.14 -22.29
C SER A 120 -33.51 -14.45 -23.76
#